data_AF-B9JUG3-F1
#
_entry.id   AF-B9JUG3-F1
#
_cell.length_a   1.000
_cell.length_b   1.000
_cell.length_c   1.000
_cell.angle_alpha   90.00
_cell.angle_beta   90.00
_cell.angle_gamma   90.00
#
_symmetry.space_group_name_H-M   'P 1'
#
loop_
_entity.id
_entity.type
_entity.pdbx_description
1 polymer ?
#
loop_
_entity_poly.entity_id
_entity_poly.type
_entity_poly.pdbx_seq_one_letter_code
_entity_poly.pdbx_strand_id
1 'polypeptide(L)'
;MIELTPTQIRGLKLAKEGDLYPQPLKKWTHLNAEVTYSRTDRFKERPQKIKFLTTTTVTELTDLGLLERCNTAEEAEQDSRRITMAGKMWLLKTK
;
A
#
# COMPACT_ATOMS: atom_id res chain seq x y z
N MET A 1 -7.01 -7.67 19.23
CA MET A 1 -6.17 -7.14 18.12
C MET A 1 -6.85 -7.58 16.84
N ILE A 2 -7.06 -6.70 15.86
CA ILE A 2 -7.70 -7.07 14.59
C ILE A 2 -6.79 -8.07 13.87
N GLU A 3 -7.32 -9.22 13.45
CA GLU A 3 -6.58 -10.18 12.63
C GLU A 3 -6.67 -9.77 11.16
N LEU A 4 -5.50 -9.64 10.52
CA LEU A 4 -5.41 -9.26 9.11
C LEU A 4 -5.03 -10.46 8.26
N THR A 5 -5.61 -10.57 7.07
CA THR A 5 -5.20 -11.56 6.08
C THR A 5 -3.77 -11.29 5.60
N PRO A 6 -3.06 -12.29 5.05
CA PRO A 6 -1.72 -12.08 4.48
C PRO A 6 -1.68 -10.96 3.41
N THR A 7 -2.76 -10.78 2.65
CA THR A 7 -2.88 -9.72 1.64
C THR A 7 -3.01 -8.34 2.28
N GLN A 8 -3.85 -8.20 3.31
CA GLN A 8 -3.98 -6.96 4.09
C GLN A 8 -2.66 -6.59 4.79
N ILE A 9 -1.94 -7.57 5.34
CA ILE A 9 -0.61 -7.35 5.94
C ILE A 9 0.38 -6.82 4.91
N ARG A 10 0.42 -7.43 3.71
CA ARG A 10 1.27 -6.93 2.61
C ARG A 10 0.90 -5.52 2.20
N GLY A 11 -0.40 -5.20 2.17
CA GLY A 11 -0.88 -3.86 1.87
C GLY A 11 -0.49 -2.82 2.90
N LEU A 12 -0.62 -3.16 4.17
CA LEU A 12 -0.21 -2.26 5.25
C LEU A 12 1.33 -2.04 5.25
N LYS A 13 2.10 -3.08 4.93
CA LYS A 13 3.56 -2.96 4.73
C LYS A 13 3.91 -2.06 3.55
N LEU A 14 3.18 -2.15 2.43
CA LEU A 14 3.37 -1.24 1.29
C LEU A 14 3.02 0.20 1.66
N ALA A 15 1.89 0.44 2.33
CA ALA A 15 1.48 1.78 2.77
C ALA A 15 2.43 2.41 3.81
N LYS A 16 3.20 1.58 4.52
CA LYS A 16 4.29 2.04 5.41
C LYS A 16 5.48 2.61 4.62
N GLU A 17 5.72 2.13 3.41
CA GLU A 17 6.81 2.58 2.53
C GLU A 17 6.47 3.92 1.85
N GLY A 18 5.18 4.29 1.78
CA GLY A 18 4.71 5.58 1.26
C GLY A 18 3.21 5.60 0.99
N ASP A 19 2.68 6.75 0.60
CA ASP A 19 1.26 6.91 0.26
C ASP A 19 0.91 6.10 -1.00
N LEU A 20 -0.32 5.60 -1.03
CA LEU A 20 -0.88 4.77 -2.10
C LEU A 20 -1.77 5.62 -2.99
N TYR A 21 -1.54 5.54 -4.30
CA TYR A 21 -2.27 6.24 -5.34
C TYR A 21 -3.02 5.23 -6.19
N PRO A 22 -4.23 5.57 -6.67
CA PRO A 22 -4.96 4.71 -7.58
C PRO A 22 -4.23 4.61 -8.92
N GLN A 23 -4.32 3.43 -9.52
CA GLN A 23 -3.71 3.07 -10.79
C GLN A 23 -4.77 2.40 -11.67
N PRO A 24 -4.53 2.30 -12.99
CA PRO A 24 -5.40 1.53 -13.87
C PRO A 24 -5.65 0.10 -13.37
N LEU A 25 -6.76 -0.50 -13.80
CA LEU A 25 -7.17 -1.87 -13.42
C LEU A 25 -7.45 -2.04 -11.92
N LYS A 26 -7.97 -1.00 -11.24
CA LYS A 26 -8.35 -1.02 -9.81
C LYS A 26 -7.18 -1.35 -8.87
N LYS A 27 -5.97 -0.96 -9.26
CA LYS A 27 -4.74 -1.18 -8.50
C LYS A 27 -4.34 0.06 -7.72
N TRP A 28 -3.54 -0.15 -6.69
CA TRP A 28 -3.02 0.90 -5.82
C TRP A 28 -1.52 0.68 -5.59
N THR A 29 -0.70 1.70 -5.80
CA THR A 29 0.75 1.68 -5.55
C THR A 29 1.28 3.11 -5.38
N HIS A 30 2.57 3.30 -5.18
CA HIS A 30 3.15 4.65 -5.08
C HIS A 30 3.07 5.41 -6.42
N LEU A 31 2.97 6.75 -6.38
CA LEU A 31 2.74 7.60 -7.56
C LEU A 31 3.71 7.34 -8.72
N ASN A 32 4.99 7.11 -8.42
CA ASN A 32 6.05 6.85 -9.40
C ASN A 32 6.69 5.48 -9.15
N ALA A 33 5.89 4.44 -8.92
CA ALA A 33 6.42 3.11 -8.70
C ALA A 33 7.09 2.59 -9.99
N GLU A 34 8.41 2.50 -9.97
CA GLU A 34 9.21 1.96 -11.07
C GLU A 34 9.56 0.50 -10.85
N VAL A 35 9.87 -0.23 -11.93
CA VAL A 35 10.44 -1.58 -11.84
C VAL A 35 11.84 -1.46 -11.23
N THR A 36 12.03 -2.06 -10.06
CA THR A 36 13.31 -2.07 -9.37
C THR A 36 14.04 -3.40 -9.59
N TYR A 37 15.34 -3.43 -9.31
CA TYR A 37 16.16 -4.64 -9.38
C TYR A 37 16.73 -4.94 -8.00
N SER A 38 17.13 -6.20 -7.77
CA SER A 38 17.88 -6.52 -6.55
C SER A 38 19.18 -5.73 -6.51
N ARG A 39 19.58 -5.27 -5.32
CA ARG A 39 20.90 -4.63 -5.13
C ARG A 39 22.08 -5.52 -5.56
N THR A 40 21.91 -6.84 -5.50
CA THR A 40 22.91 -7.82 -5.93
C THR A 40 22.89 -8.12 -7.43
N ASP A 41 21.83 -7.71 -8.13
CA ASP A 41 21.65 -7.94 -9.56
C ASP A 41 22.27 -6.78 -10.36
N ARG A 42 23.59 -6.87 -10.55
CA ARG A 42 24.39 -5.85 -11.25
C ARG A 42 23.98 -5.67 -12.71
N PHE A 43 23.46 -6.73 -13.33
CA PHE A 43 23.10 -6.75 -14.74
C PHE A 43 21.62 -6.41 -14.99
N LYS A 44 20.83 -6.22 -13.92
CA LYS A 44 19.40 -5.91 -14.01
C LYS A 44 18.63 -6.97 -14.82
N GLU A 45 19.02 -8.23 -14.69
CA GLU A 45 18.41 -9.34 -15.43
C GLU A 45 17.09 -9.81 -14.79
N ARG A 46 16.92 -9.54 -13.48
CA ARG A 46 15.81 -10.03 -12.67
C ARG A 46 14.99 -8.85 -12.15
N PRO A 47 14.08 -8.29 -12.97
CA PRO A 47 13.21 -7.22 -12.54
C PRO A 47 12.31 -7.66 -11.39
N GLN A 48 12.22 -6.83 -10.36
CA GLN A 48 11.27 -6.97 -9.27
C GLN A 48 9.94 -6.34 -9.68
N LYS A 49 8.87 -7.10 -9.56
CA LYS A 49 7.52 -6.60 -9.89
C LYS A 49 7.16 -5.47 -8.92
N ILE A 50 6.60 -4.41 -9.47
CA ILE A 50 5.96 -3.35 -8.68
C ILE A 50 4.89 -4.00 -7.79
N LYS A 51 5.01 -3.76 -6.48
CA LYS A 51 3.99 -4.19 -5.52
C LYS A 51 2.77 -3.30 -5.70
N PHE A 52 1.59 -3.91 -5.65
CA PHE A 52 0.32 -3.19 -5.71
C PHE A 52 -0.72 -3.86 -4.83
N LEU A 53 -1.79 -3.13 -4.56
CA LEU A 53 -2.99 -3.62 -3.89
C LEU A 53 -4.21 -3.50 -4.79
N THR A 54 -5.23 -4.31 -4.52
CA THR A 54 -6.54 -4.11 -5.13
C THR A 54 -7.31 -3.04 -4.39
N THR A 55 -8.25 -2.40 -5.07
CA THR A 55 -9.17 -1.45 -4.44
C THR A 55 -9.89 -2.06 -3.24
N THR A 56 -10.32 -3.33 -3.34
CA THR A 56 -10.93 -4.07 -2.23
C THR A 56 -10.03 -4.13 -0.99
N THR A 57 -8.73 -4.38 -1.17
CA THR A 57 -7.80 -4.43 -0.01
C THR A 57 -7.63 -3.04 0.62
N VAL A 58 -7.60 -1.99 -0.21
CA VAL A 58 -7.48 -0.61 0.28
C VAL A 58 -8.75 -0.19 1.03
N THR A 59 -9.93 -0.52 0.52
CA THR A 59 -11.20 -0.20 1.21
C THR A 59 -11.29 -0.92 2.54
N GLU A 60 -11.02 -2.23 2.58
CA GLU A 60 -11.01 -3.01 3.83
C GLU A 60 -10.05 -2.42 4.88
N LEU A 61 -8.83 -2.05 4.49
CA LEU A 61 -7.87 -1.45 5.42
C LEU A 61 -8.29 -0.03 5.86
N THR A 62 -9.02 0.70 5.02
CA THR A 62 -9.58 2.02 5.37
C THR A 62 -10.73 1.87 6.36
N ASP A 63 -11.62 0.91 6.14
CA ASP A 63 -12.76 0.61 7.03
C ASP A 63 -12.29 0.15 8.42
N LEU A 64 -11.13 -0.52 8.49
CA LEU A 64 -10.47 -0.89 9.74
C LEU A 64 -9.72 0.28 10.41
N GLY A 65 -9.72 1.48 9.82
CA GLY A 65 -9.02 2.67 10.32
C GLY A 65 -7.48 2.57 10.24
N LEU A 66 -6.96 1.66 9.41
CA LEU A 66 -5.52 1.43 9.25
C LEU A 66 -4.93 2.25 8.09
N LEU A 67 -5.78 2.67 7.15
CA LEU A 67 -5.49 3.67 6.12
C LEU A 67 -6.45 4.85 6.26
N GLU A 68 -6.01 6.02 5.83
CA GLU A 68 -6.82 7.23 5.75
C GLU A 68 -6.61 7.96 4.43
N ARG A 69 -7.61 8.74 4.05
CA ARG A 69 -7.58 9.63 2.89
C ARG A 69 -6.62 10.79 3.13
N CYS A 70 -5.84 11.15 2.11
CA CYS A 70 -4.93 12.30 2.19
C CYS A 70 -5.67 13.62 1.91
N ASN A 71 -6.57 13.65 0.91
CA ASN A 71 -7.30 14.84 0.49
C ASN A 71 -8.81 14.59 0.39
N THR A 72 -9.58 15.23 1.27
CA THR A 72 -11.05 15.14 1.23
C THR A 72 -11.69 15.92 0.07
N ALA A 73 -10.93 16.77 -0.61
CA ALA A 73 -11.41 17.62 -1.71
C ALA A 73 -11.51 16.90 -3.06
N GLU A 74 -10.74 15.82 -3.26
CA GLU A 74 -10.77 15.03 -4.50
C GLU A 74 -11.89 13.98 -4.45
N GLU A 75 -12.31 13.49 -5.62
CA GLU A 75 -13.19 12.34 -5.72
C GLU A 75 -12.61 11.17 -4.92
N ALA A 76 -13.47 10.50 -4.13
CA ALA A 76 -13.01 9.45 -3.22
C ALA A 76 -12.25 8.33 -3.92
N GLU A 77 -12.47 8.09 -5.21
CA GLU A 77 -11.78 7.06 -5.98
C GLU A 77 -10.39 7.47 -6.48
N GLN A 78 -10.10 8.77 -6.56
CA GLN A 78 -8.86 9.32 -7.08
C GLN A 78 -7.86 9.72 -5.98
N ASP A 79 -8.36 9.96 -4.77
CA ASP A 79 -7.55 10.44 -3.66
C ASP A 79 -6.45 9.44 -3.24
N SER A 80 -5.34 9.93 -2.73
CA SER A 80 -4.30 9.04 -2.18
C SER A 80 -4.68 8.54 -0.78
N ARG A 81 -4.11 7.40 -0.39
CA ARG A 81 -4.29 6.81 0.95
C ARG A 81 -2.96 6.72 1.66
N ARG A 82 -2.95 7.14 2.93
CA ARG A 82 -1.81 7.06 3.83
C ARG A 82 -2.06 6.04 4.94
N ILE A 83 -1.00 5.43 5.44
CA ILE A 83 -1.09 4.62 6.67
C ILE A 83 -1.31 5.48 7.92
N THR A 84 -2.32 5.13 8.70
CA THR A 84 -2.61 5.82 9.97
C THR A 84 -1.60 5.44 11.05
N MET A 85 -1.61 6.17 12.18
CA MET A 85 -0.86 5.75 13.36
C MET A 85 -1.31 4.39 13.90
N ALA A 86 -2.61 4.07 13.83
CA ALA A 86 -3.13 2.76 14.21
C ALA A 86 -2.54 1.65 13.33
N GLY A 87 -2.48 1.87 12.01
CA GLY A 87 -1.81 0.97 11.06
C GLY A 87 -0.34 0.72 11.39
N LYS A 88 0.42 1.79 11.68
CA LYS A 88 1.84 1.68 12.08
C LYS A 88 2.02 0.90 13.37
N MET A 89 1.17 1.19 14.38
CA MET A 89 1.21 0.50 15.67
C MET A 89 0.80 -0.97 15.55
N TRP A 90 -0.14 -1.29 14.65
CA TRP A 90 -0.50 -2.67 14.35
C TRP A 90 0.72 -3.44 13.83
N LEU A 91 1.39 -2.93 12.78
CA LEU A 91 2.60 -3.55 12.21
C LEU A 91 3.75 -3.69 13.20
N LEU A 92 3.85 -2.78 14.18
CA LEU A 92 4.87 -2.86 15.22
C LEU A 92 4.63 -4.02 16.19
N LYS A 93 3.35 -4.32 16.49
CA LYS A 93 2.97 -5.35 17.47
C LYS A 93 2.90 -6.77 16.86
N THR A 94 2.66 -6.89 15.55
CA THR A 94 2.67 -8.16 14.81
C THR A 94 4.01 -8.47 14.15
N LYS A 95 5.09 -7.87 14.66
CA LYS A 95 6.46 -8.08 14.18
C LYS A 95 6.99 -9.47 14.49
#